data_AF-A0A0S8DBM1-F1
#
_entry.id   AF-A0A0S8DBM1-F1
#
_cell.length_a   1.000
_cell.length_b   1.000
_cell.length_c   1.000
_cell.angle_alpha   90.00
_cell.angle_beta   90.00
_cell.angle_gamma   90.00
#
_symmetry.space_group_name_H-M   'P 1'
#
loop_
_entity.id
_entity.type
_entity.pdbx_description
1 polymer ?
#
loop_
_entity_poly.entity_id
_entity_poly.type
_entity_poly.pdbx_seq_one_letter_code
_entity_poly.pdbx_strand_id
1 'polypeptide(L)'
;MDIEKYKKDFILFVEAGFIAINQADETSAVKLFKAAELLEPKNILTKIGFGYLYLHKLELDKSIEYFKKALEIEPKNEMAKTFLGIALSWTPKKGKEGESILEKTKQSKDSQIKDLSITALDFVEKFIKKEPSPAEIKKK
;
A
#
# COMPACT_ATOMS: atom_id res chain seq x y z
N MET A 1 28.79 12.21 -8.44
CA MET A 1 28.64 11.26 -7.32
C MET A 1 28.47 9.89 -7.93
N ASP A 2 29.33 8.93 -7.59
CA ASP A 2 29.25 7.57 -8.13
C ASP A 2 28.17 6.79 -7.36
N ILE A 3 26.97 6.76 -7.94
CA ILE A 3 25.78 6.17 -7.32
C ILE A 3 25.85 4.63 -7.35
N GLU A 4 26.62 4.04 -8.27
CA GLU A 4 26.76 2.58 -8.42
C GLU A 4 27.36 1.92 -7.18
N LYS A 5 28.24 2.63 -6.45
CA LYS A 5 28.81 2.14 -5.18
C LYS A 5 27.74 1.82 -4.13
N TYR A 6 26.61 2.52 -4.16
CA TYR A 6 25.52 2.43 -3.18
C TYR A 6 24.39 1.51 -3.63
N LYS A 7 24.51 0.84 -4.78
CA LYS A 7 23.44 -0.01 -5.32
C LYS A 7 23.01 -1.13 -4.36
N LYS A 8 23.95 -1.64 -3.56
CA LYS A 8 23.68 -2.64 -2.52
C LYS A 8 22.84 -2.09 -1.36
N ASP A 9 22.82 -0.78 -1.16
CA ASP A 9 22.05 -0.11 -0.10
C ASP A 9 20.59 0.12 -0.50
N PHE A 10 20.20 -0.25 -1.73
CA PHE A 10 18.82 -0.13 -2.21
C PHE A 10 17.82 -0.76 -1.24
N ILE A 11 18.04 -2.02 -0.87
CA ILE A 11 17.14 -2.74 0.05
C ILE A 11 17.14 -2.07 1.43
N LEU A 12 18.31 -1.65 1.92
CA LEU A 12 18.42 -0.95 3.20
C LEU A 12 17.60 0.35 3.22
N PHE A 13 17.65 1.16 2.17
CA PHE A 13 16.86 2.39 2.08
C PHE A 13 15.36 2.10 1.98
N VAL A 14 14.95 1.04 1.26
CA VAL A 14 13.55 0.62 1.21
C VAL A 14 13.05 0.18 2.60
N GLU A 15 13.80 -0.69 3.28
CA GLU A 15 13.44 -1.19 4.61
C GLU A 15 13.39 -0.07 5.65
N ALA A 16 14.40 0.80 5.68
CA ALA A 16 14.41 1.98 6.54
C ALA A 16 13.23 2.91 6.23
N GLY A 17 12.84 3.04 4.96
CA GLY A 17 11.66 3.80 4.54
C GLY A 17 10.37 3.25 5.15
N PHE A 18 10.17 1.94 5.13
CA PHE A 18 9.02 1.30 5.78
C PHE A 18 9.04 1.45 7.31
N ILE A 19 10.22 1.36 7.93
CA ILE A 19 10.37 1.61 9.37
C ILE A 19 9.98 3.05 9.72
N ALA A 20 10.40 4.03 8.92
CA ALA A 20 10.05 5.43 9.12
C ALA A 20 8.53 5.68 9.02
N ILE A 21 7.83 4.99 8.11
CA ILE A 21 6.35 5.04 8.05
C ILE A 21 5.73 4.55 9.35
N ASN A 22 6.20 3.42 9.89
CA ASN A 22 5.70 2.87 11.14
C ASN A 22 5.96 3.79 12.35
N GLN A 23 6.96 4.67 12.25
CA GLN A 23 7.27 5.72 13.23
C GLN A 23 6.53 7.03 12.97
N ALA A 24 5.65 7.07 11.96
CA ALA A 24 5.00 8.28 11.46
C ALA A 24 5.97 9.40 11.02
N ASP A 25 7.23 9.06 10.72
CA ASP A 25 8.22 9.98 10.16
C ASP A 25 8.14 9.98 8.63
N GLU A 26 7.14 10.71 8.12
CA GLU A 26 6.93 10.90 6.69
C GLU A 26 8.15 11.52 6.01
N THR A 27 8.83 12.46 6.68
CA THR A 27 9.95 13.18 6.08
C THR A 27 11.10 12.22 5.77
N SER A 28 11.43 11.35 6.72
CA SER A 28 12.46 10.32 6.51
C SER A 28 12.01 9.27 5.51
N ALA A 29 10.76 8.80 5.58
CA ALA A 29 10.22 7.84 4.62
C ALA A 29 10.34 8.32 3.17
N VAL A 30 9.95 9.57 2.89
CA VAL A 30 10.05 10.17 1.56
C VAL A 30 11.51 10.29 1.11
N LYS A 31 12.42 10.74 1.98
CA LYS A 31 13.85 10.87 1.63
C LYS A 31 14.47 9.52 1.30
N LEU A 32 14.16 8.49 2.10
CA LEU A 32 14.68 7.14 1.93
C LEU A 32 14.18 6.48 0.65
N PHE A 33 12.87 6.59 0.34
CA PHE A 33 12.35 6.05 -0.92
C PHE A 33 12.85 6.81 -2.14
N LYS A 34 13.05 8.14 -2.06
CA LYS A 34 13.70 8.90 -3.15
C LYS A 34 15.14 8.45 -3.36
N ALA A 35 15.90 8.21 -2.29
CA ALA A 35 17.24 7.68 -2.40
C ALA A 35 17.24 6.29 -3.06
N ALA A 36 16.36 5.38 -2.63
CA ALA A 36 16.20 4.06 -3.24
C ALA A 36 15.78 4.13 -4.71
N GLU A 37 14.90 5.06 -5.08
CA GLU A 37 14.47 5.27 -6.47
C GLU A 37 15.60 5.77 -7.36
N LEU A 38 16.52 6.59 -6.84
CA LEU A 38 17.72 7.00 -7.58
C LEU A 38 18.66 5.82 -7.85
N LEU A 39 18.73 4.84 -6.94
CA LEU A 39 19.56 3.64 -7.12
C LEU A 39 18.94 2.66 -8.14
N GLU A 40 17.64 2.44 -8.06
CA GLU A 40 16.91 1.47 -8.88
C GLU A 40 15.59 2.08 -9.40
N PRO A 41 15.63 2.94 -10.43
CA PRO A 41 14.46 3.71 -10.88
C PRO A 41 13.28 2.86 -11.36
N LYS A 42 13.59 1.66 -11.87
CA LYS A 42 12.61 0.72 -12.42
C LYS A 42 12.13 -0.31 -11.41
N ASN A 43 12.68 -0.33 -10.20
CA ASN A 43 12.27 -1.30 -9.19
C ASN A 43 10.94 -0.89 -8.55
N ILE A 44 10.01 -1.83 -8.50
CA ILE A 44 8.64 -1.61 -8.02
C ILE A 44 8.55 -1.34 -6.52
N LEU A 45 9.54 -1.76 -5.71
CA LEU A 45 9.47 -1.65 -4.25
C LEU A 45 9.36 -0.21 -3.77
N THR A 46 9.99 0.73 -4.49
CA THR A 46 9.88 2.17 -4.20
C THR A 46 8.45 2.68 -4.45
N LYS A 47 7.78 2.17 -5.48
CA LYS A 47 6.40 2.54 -5.84
C LYS A 47 5.43 1.95 -4.82
N ILE A 48 5.66 0.70 -4.40
CA ILE A 48 4.94 0.09 -3.28
C ILE A 48 5.15 0.89 -1.99
N GLY A 49 6.40 1.30 -1.70
CA GLY A 49 6.75 2.12 -0.53
C GLY A 49 5.99 3.44 -0.50
N PHE A 50 5.99 4.21 -1.59
CA PHE A 50 5.20 5.44 -1.69
C PHE A 50 3.70 5.18 -1.60
N GLY A 51 3.19 4.14 -2.27
CA GLY A 51 1.78 3.76 -2.18
C GLY A 51 1.35 3.43 -0.75
N TYR A 52 2.20 2.71 -0.01
CA TYR A 52 1.97 2.36 1.38
C TYR A 52 2.07 3.57 2.32
N LEU A 53 3.00 4.49 2.08
CA LEU A 53 3.07 5.77 2.80
C LEU A 53 1.76 6.56 2.64
N TYR A 54 1.27 6.73 1.41
CA TYR A 54 0.00 7.42 1.18
C TYR A 54 -1.21 6.66 1.75
N LEU A 55 -1.16 5.33 1.77
CA LEU A 55 -2.20 4.51 2.41
C LEU A 55 -2.26 4.79 3.92
N HIS A 56 -1.11 4.83 4.59
CA HIS A 56 -0.99 5.18 6.01
C HIS A 56 -1.52 6.58 6.33
N LYS A 57 -1.36 7.52 5.39
CA LYS A 57 -1.91 8.87 5.49
C LYS A 57 -3.40 8.97 5.14
N LEU A 58 -4.03 7.86 4.76
CA LEU A 58 -5.39 7.82 4.19
C LEU A 58 -5.57 8.72 2.94
N GLU A 59 -4.47 9.04 2.24
CA GLU A 59 -4.47 9.73 0.95
C GLU A 59 -4.73 8.69 -0.16
N LEU A 60 -5.93 8.11 -0.16
CA LEU A 60 -6.26 6.90 -0.91
C LEU A 60 -6.06 7.04 -2.42
N ASP A 61 -6.41 8.18 -3.03
CA ASP A 61 -6.24 8.38 -4.47
C ASP A 61 -4.77 8.33 -4.91
N LYS A 62 -3.87 8.93 -4.11
CA LYS A 62 -2.42 8.85 -4.37
C LYS A 62 -1.90 7.45 -4.14
N SER A 63 -2.35 6.79 -3.08
CA SER A 63 -2.00 5.40 -2.79
C SER A 63 -2.34 4.48 -3.97
N ILE A 64 -3.56 4.60 -4.50
CA ILE A 64 -4.03 3.88 -5.69
C ILE A 64 -3.15 4.15 -6.90
N GLU A 65 -2.79 5.42 -7.14
CA GLU A 65 -1.92 5.80 -8.28
C GLU A 65 -0.56 5.09 -8.21
N TYR A 66 0.10 5.09 -7.05
CA TYR A 66 1.40 4.45 -6.88
C TYR A 66 1.34 2.92 -7.00
N PHE A 67 0.30 2.28 -6.47
CA PHE A 67 0.13 0.83 -6.66
C PHE A 67 -0.18 0.47 -8.11
N LYS A 68 -0.95 1.30 -8.84
CA LYS A 68 -1.15 1.12 -10.28
C LYS A 68 0.16 1.25 -11.06
N LYS A 69 1.00 2.25 -10.75
CA LYS A 69 2.35 2.40 -11.32
C LYS A 69 3.23 1.18 -11.07
N ALA A 70 3.17 0.59 -9.88
CA ALA A 70 3.88 -0.66 -9.59
C ALA A 70 3.39 -1.82 -10.48
N LEU A 71 2.08 -1.91 -10.68
CA LEU A 71 1.45 -2.95 -11.52
C LEU A 71 1.60 -2.72 -13.02
N GLU A 72 1.88 -1.50 -13.48
CA GLU A 72 2.27 -1.24 -14.87
C GLU A 72 3.62 -1.90 -15.20
N ILE A 73 4.53 -1.97 -14.22
CA ILE A 73 5.86 -2.60 -14.36
C ILE A 73 5.75 -4.11 -14.12
N GLU A 74 5.09 -4.53 -13.04
CA GLU A 74 4.87 -5.94 -12.70
C GLU A 74 3.37 -6.28 -12.56
N PRO A 75 2.66 -6.57 -13.66
CA PRO A 75 1.21 -6.80 -13.64
C PRO A 75 0.75 -8.01 -12.81
N LYS A 76 1.67 -8.90 -12.46
CA LYS A 76 1.40 -10.11 -11.69
C LYS A 76 1.80 -10.00 -10.22
N ASN A 77 2.38 -8.88 -9.79
CA ASN A 77 2.83 -8.71 -8.41
C ASN A 77 1.65 -8.76 -7.43
N GLU A 78 1.61 -9.78 -6.59
CA GLU A 78 0.47 -10.01 -5.69
C GLU A 78 0.43 -9.00 -4.55
N MET A 79 1.58 -8.59 -4.02
CA MET A 79 1.67 -7.58 -2.96
C MET A 79 1.07 -6.24 -3.41
N ALA A 80 1.45 -5.75 -4.59
CA ALA A 80 0.89 -4.52 -5.15
C ALA A 80 -0.62 -4.64 -5.43
N LYS A 81 -1.11 -5.81 -5.87
CA LYS A 81 -2.55 -6.07 -6.02
C LYS A 81 -3.27 -6.03 -4.69
N THR A 82 -2.74 -6.68 -3.66
CA THR A 82 -3.36 -6.69 -2.33
C THR A 82 -3.45 -5.27 -1.76
N PHE A 83 -2.37 -4.49 -1.81
CA PHE A 83 -2.41 -3.11 -1.33
C PHE A 83 -3.32 -2.20 -2.16
N LEU A 84 -3.39 -2.39 -3.48
CA LEU A 84 -4.39 -1.70 -4.32
C LEU A 84 -5.81 -2.07 -3.90
N GLY A 85 -6.06 -3.36 -3.63
CA GLY A 85 -7.34 -3.86 -3.13
C GLY A 85 -7.74 -3.21 -1.81
N ILE A 86 -6.80 -3.06 -0.88
CA ILE A 86 -6.99 -2.35 0.40
C ILE A 86 -7.33 -0.87 0.15
N ALA A 87 -6.54 -0.16 -0.65
CA ALA A 87 -6.75 1.26 -0.90
C ALA A 87 -8.11 1.54 -1.58
N LEU A 88 -8.50 0.70 -2.54
CA LEU A 88 -9.80 0.78 -3.21
C LEU A 88 -10.95 0.41 -2.29
N SER A 89 -10.79 -0.60 -1.43
CA SER A 89 -11.85 -1.03 -0.51
C SER A 89 -12.20 0.05 0.52
N TRP A 90 -11.22 0.88 0.89
CA TRP A 90 -11.40 2.03 1.78
C TRP A 90 -11.88 3.29 1.05
N THR A 91 -11.86 3.31 -0.29
CA THR A 91 -12.26 4.49 -1.07
C THR A 91 -13.77 4.49 -1.30
N PRO A 92 -14.49 5.58 -0.94
CA PRO A 92 -15.91 5.70 -1.24
C PRO A 92 -16.19 5.48 -2.72
N LYS A 93 -17.25 4.72 -3.03
CA LYS A 93 -17.67 4.33 -4.40
C LYS A 93 -16.76 3.31 -5.12
N LYS A 94 -15.53 3.06 -4.65
CA LYS A 94 -14.62 2.04 -5.22
C LYS A 94 -14.54 0.75 -4.37
N GLY A 95 -15.22 0.71 -3.23
CA GLY A 95 -15.24 -0.42 -2.28
C GLY A 95 -15.32 -1.81 -2.91
N LYS A 96 -16.34 -2.01 -3.75
CA LYS A 96 -16.60 -3.30 -4.44
C LYS A 96 -15.45 -3.75 -5.36
N GLU A 97 -14.78 -2.80 -6.01
CA GLU A 97 -13.62 -3.10 -6.86
C GLU A 97 -12.46 -3.63 -6.00
N GLY A 98 -12.19 -2.94 -4.88
CA GLY A 98 -11.16 -3.35 -3.93
C GLY A 98 -11.43 -4.72 -3.34
N GLU A 99 -12.66 -4.98 -2.89
CA GLU A 99 -13.08 -6.30 -2.39
C GLU A 99 -12.91 -7.42 -3.43
N SER A 100 -13.26 -7.15 -4.70
CA SER A 100 -13.07 -8.13 -5.78
C SER A 100 -11.59 -8.49 -5.99
N ILE A 101 -10.69 -7.51 -5.85
CA ILE A 101 -9.25 -7.77 -5.93
C ILE A 101 -8.80 -8.60 -4.73
N LEU A 102 -9.24 -8.25 -3.52
CA LEU A 102 -8.87 -8.96 -2.29
C LEU A 102 -9.37 -10.41 -2.26
N GLU A 103 -10.56 -10.69 -2.79
CA GLU A 103 -11.05 -12.08 -2.92
C GLU A 103 -10.19 -12.92 -3.87
N LYS A 104 -9.58 -12.30 -4.89
CA LYS A 104 -8.63 -12.99 -5.77
C LYS A 104 -7.29 -13.22 -5.06
N THR A 105 -6.73 -12.21 -4.39
CA THR A 105 -5.42 -12.32 -3.73
C THR A 105 -5.46 -13.21 -2.48
N LYS A 106 -6.62 -13.37 -1.83
CA LYS A 106 -6.87 -14.37 -0.78
C LYS A 106 -6.65 -15.82 -1.24
N GLN A 107 -6.70 -16.09 -2.54
CA GLN A 107 -6.38 -17.41 -3.10
C GLN A 107 -4.88 -17.59 -3.42
N SER A 108 -4.03 -16.63 -3.06
CA SER A 108 -2.59 -16.73 -3.26
C SER A 108 -2.00 -17.96 -2.54
N LYS A 109 -0.93 -18.50 -3.13
CA LYS A 109 -0.10 -19.55 -2.52
C LYS A 109 0.85 -18.99 -1.47
N ASP A 110 1.13 -17.69 -1.51
CA ASP A 110 1.90 -16.98 -0.51
C ASP A 110 1.01 -16.77 0.73
N SER A 111 1.43 -17.33 1.87
CA SER A 111 0.64 -17.27 3.11
C SER A 111 0.48 -15.84 3.61
N GLN A 112 1.49 -14.98 3.46
CA GLN A 112 1.44 -13.59 3.92
C GLN A 112 0.44 -12.79 3.10
N ILE A 113 0.44 -12.96 1.78
CA ILE A 113 -0.53 -12.33 0.87
C ILE A 113 -1.95 -12.79 1.17
N LYS A 114 -2.12 -14.10 1.35
CA LYS A 114 -3.41 -14.69 1.70
C LYS A 114 -3.94 -14.13 3.02
N ASP A 115 -3.14 -14.16 4.07
CA ASP A 115 -3.54 -13.71 5.40
C ASP A 115 -3.87 -12.22 5.41
N LEU A 116 -3.01 -11.39 4.78
CA LEU A 116 -3.26 -9.96 4.64
C LEU A 116 -4.58 -9.68 3.90
N SER A 117 -4.88 -10.43 2.83
CA SER A 117 -6.12 -10.27 2.07
C SER A 117 -7.35 -10.64 2.90
N ILE A 118 -7.27 -11.71 3.70
CA ILE A 118 -8.33 -12.13 4.61
C ILE A 118 -8.56 -11.07 5.70
N THR A 119 -7.50 -10.59 6.34
CA THR A 119 -7.59 -9.53 7.35
C THR A 119 -8.18 -8.24 6.78
N ALA A 120 -7.79 -7.86 5.56
CA ALA A 120 -8.34 -6.68 4.90
C ALA A 120 -9.85 -6.82 4.62
N LEU A 121 -10.30 -7.98 4.13
CA LEU A 121 -11.72 -8.25 3.90
C LEU A 121 -12.53 -8.21 5.21
N ASP A 122 -12.02 -8.84 6.27
CA ASP A 122 -12.65 -8.82 7.60
C ASP A 122 -12.75 -7.38 8.15
N PHE A 123 -11.70 -6.57 7.97
CA PHE A 123 -11.72 -5.17 8.35
C PHE A 123 -12.78 -4.37 7.58
N VAL A 124 -12.88 -4.56 6.26
CA VAL A 124 -13.89 -3.89 5.43
C VAL A 124 -15.30 -4.24 5.91
N GLU A 125 -15.57 -5.52 6.17
CA GLU A 125 -16.88 -5.98 6.63
C GLU A 125 -17.23 -5.42 8.01
N LYS A 126 -16.26 -5.36 8.93
CA LYS A 126 -16.48 -4.89 10.30
C LYS A 126 -16.57 -3.37 10.44
N PHE A 127 -15.77 -2.63 9.69
CA PHE A 127 -15.52 -1.20 9.97
C PHE A 127 -15.82 -0.25 8.81
N ILE A 128 -15.78 -0.72 7.56
CA ILE A 128 -16.02 0.15 6.40
C ILE A 128 -17.48 0.07 5.94
N LYS A 129 -18.05 -1.14 5.91
CA LYS A 129 -19.45 -1.36 5.47
C LYS A 129 -20.49 -1.09 6.55
N LYS A 130 -20.14 -1.23 7.84
CA LYS A 130 -21.07 -0.94 8.92
C LYS A 130 -21.27 0.58 9.02
N GLU A 131 -22.49 1.03 8.71
CA GLU A 131 -22.92 2.41 8.92
C GLU A 131 -22.83 2.80 10.42
N PRO A 132 -22.64 4.10 10.72
CA PRO A 132 -22.58 4.59 12.10
C PRO A 132 -23.83 4.19 12.89
N SER A 133 -23.64 3.96 14.19
CA SER A 133 -24.73 3.66 15.10
C SER A 133 -25.78 4.79 15.10
N PRO A 134 -27.06 4.50 15.37
CA PRO A 134 -28.09 5.52 15.51
C PRO A 134 -27.78 6.62 16.54
N ALA A 135 -26.85 6.39 17.47
CA ALA A 135 -26.36 7.37 18.43
C ALA A 135 -25.47 8.45 17.80
N GLU A 136 -24.76 8.13 16.72
CA GLU A 136 -23.84 9.02 16.00
C GLU A 136 -24.58 9.90 14.98
N ILE A 137 -25.73 9.44 14.48
CA ILE A 137 -26.62 10.20 13.59
C ILE A 137 -27.28 11.37 14.35
N LYS A 138 -27.51 11.24 15.66
CA LYS A 138 -28.20 12.25 16.50
C LYS A 138 -27.34 13.46 16.91
N LYS A 139 -26.05 13.51 16.55
CA LYS A 139 -25.12 14.60 16.92
C LYS A 139 -24.77 15.56 15.76
N LYS A 140 -25.42 15.45 14.61
CA LYS A 140 -25.36 16.43 13.51
C LYS A 140 -26.72 17.10 13.35
#